data_AF-A0A2P5C7G8-F1
#
_entry.id   AF-A0A2P5C7G8-F1
#
_cell.length_a   1.000
_cell.length_b   1.000
_cell.length_c   1.000
_cell.angle_alpha   90.00
_cell.angle_beta   90.00
_cell.angle_gamma   90.00
#
_symmetry.space_group_name_H-M   'P 1'
#
loop_
_entity.id
_entity.type
_entity.pdbx_description
1 polymer ?
#
loop_
_entity_poly.entity_id
_entity_poly.type
_entity_poly.pdbx_seq_one_letter_code
_entity_poly.pdbx_strand_id
1 'polypeptide(L)'
;MGAYTQWDEPAEAVELFDRMLTSDVKPNEIPLVNVLGACAKARDLETAKRLHNYAHENGFESHVAVSTALMDVYCKCGCVSLARDLFNNMPKKNLFCWNIMINGHVEDGDYEEALLLFREMQLKGEKGDKVTMVSLLLACIYLGALGLGKWLHAYVQKENIEVDVTLGTTLVDMYAKCGGIESALQIFQELPEKDVMTWTALITGLAMNREGEMALKYFHEMQINGVKPDAVTFIGVLVACSHAGLIDEGITHFKSMSSRYGIQPSVEHYGCMVDLLGRAGRIAEAEELVREMPMAPDRFVLGGLLRACRIHGNLEVAERAAQQLLELDPENEGTYMLLSIIYSSFKKWKEAKRIRQLMEERNISEPIDCSRIEINGFLHEFVKNDSCHPETTKIYQMLDDMNIKLKKAGYAPEKSEVLLDTDEEGDNNETELGLHSEKLAIAFGPLSTTPGTPIRVVKNLRVCTDCHTAMKLISKVYNREIVLRDRNRFHRFKDGSCSYNDFW
;
A
#
# COMPACT_ATOMS: atom_id res chain seq x y z
N MET A 1 18.18 -40.56 -0.46
CA MET A 1 18.00 -39.16 -0.01
C MET A 1 16.90 -38.38 -0.75
N GLY A 2 16.32 -38.86 -1.86
CA GLY A 2 15.24 -38.16 -2.58
C GLY A 2 13.82 -38.24 -2.00
N ALA A 3 13.66 -38.63 -0.72
CA ALA A 3 12.35 -38.83 -0.08
C ALA A 3 12.09 -37.91 1.13
N TYR A 4 12.99 -36.96 1.43
CA TYR A 4 12.96 -36.19 2.68
C TYR A 4 12.58 -34.71 2.54
N THR A 5 12.23 -34.25 1.33
CA THR A 5 11.76 -32.88 1.09
C THR A 5 10.29 -32.66 1.48
N GLN A 6 9.64 -33.64 2.12
CA GLN A 6 8.26 -33.54 2.59
C GLN A 6 8.10 -33.26 4.09
N TRP A 7 9.18 -33.12 4.88
CA TRP A 7 9.07 -32.87 6.33
C TRP A 7 9.48 -31.45 6.68
N ASP A 8 8.68 -30.85 7.56
CA ASP A 8 8.56 -29.42 7.88
C ASP A 8 9.58 -28.98 8.96
N GLU A 9 10.75 -29.62 9.02
CA GLU A 9 11.71 -29.47 10.11
C GLU A 9 13.09 -28.96 9.62
N PRO A 10 13.30 -27.64 9.58
CA PRO A 10 14.53 -27.05 9.07
C PRO A 10 15.77 -27.36 9.92
N ALA A 11 15.60 -27.61 11.22
CA ALA A 11 16.68 -27.96 12.14
C ALA A 11 17.33 -29.31 11.82
N GLU A 12 16.52 -30.33 11.49
CA GLU A 12 17.03 -31.67 11.15
C GLU A 12 17.84 -31.67 9.85
N ALA A 13 17.42 -30.86 8.86
CA ALA A 13 18.15 -30.73 7.59
C ALA A 13 19.55 -30.15 7.81
N VAL A 14 19.67 -29.12 8.67
CA VAL A 14 20.95 -28.52 9.04
C VAL A 14 21.82 -29.50 9.83
N GLU A 15 21.25 -30.20 10.82
CA GLU A 15 21.98 -31.20 11.61
C GLU A 15 22.52 -32.33 10.73
N LEU A 16 21.74 -32.81 9.77
CA LEU A 16 22.16 -33.85 8.85
C LEU A 16 23.31 -33.38 7.94
N PHE A 17 23.28 -32.13 7.50
CA PHE A 17 24.37 -31.52 6.73
C PHE A 17 25.66 -31.41 7.56
N ASP A 18 25.56 -30.97 8.81
CA ASP A 18 26.69 -30.90 9.73
C ASP A 18 27.26 -32.30 10.05
N ARG A 19 26.41 -33.31 10.12
CA ARG A 19 26.83 -34.73 10.23
C ARG A 19 27.57 -35.23 9.00
N MET A 20 27.18 -34.80 7.79
CA MET A 20 27.92 -35.15 6.57
C MET A 20 29.32 -34.53 6.57
N LEU A 21 29.43 -33.25 6.96
CA LEU A 21 30.72 -32.55 7.08
C LEU A 21 31.65 -33.20 8.11
N THR A 22 31.10 -33.64 9.26
CA THR A 22 31.89 -34.30 10.32
C THR A 22 32.24 -35.76 10.03
N SER A 23 31.54 -36.41 9.09
CA SER A 23 31.78 -37.81 8.68
C SER A 23 32.71 -37.93 7.46
N ASP A 24 33.41 -36.86 7.08
CA ASP A 24 34.32 -36.78 5.92
C ASP A 24 33.65 -37.11 4.55
N VAL A 25 32.33 -36.99 4.49
CA VAL A 25 31.54 -37.12 3.26
C VAL A 25 31.33 -35.72 2.68
N LYS A 26 32.04 -35.36 1.60
CA LYS A 26 31.86 -34.06 0.94
C LYS A 26 30.44 -33.92 0.37
N PRO A 27 29.59 -33.02 0.92
CA PRO A 27 28.29 -32.73 0.33
C PRO A 27 28.44 -32.23 -1.10
N ASN A 28 27.61 -32.74 -1.99
CA ASN A 28 27.48 -32.21 -3.34
C ASN A 28 26.36 -31.14 -3.39
N GLU A 29 25.99 -30.70 -4.58
CA GLU A 29 25.03 -29.60 -4.78
C GLU A 29 23.63 -29.90 -4.23
N ILE A 30 23.21 -31.16 -4.18
CA ILE A 30 21.84 -31.56 -3.81
C ILE A 30 21.55 -31.36 -2.30
N PRO A 31 22.35 -31.91 -1.36
CA PRO A 31 22.21 -31.62 0.05
C PRO A 31 22.25 -30.11 0.35
N LEU A 32 23.14 -29.37 -0.32
CA LEU A 32 23.27 -27.93 -0.12
C LEU A 32 21.98 -27.19 -0.50
N VAL A 33 21.40 -27.48 -1.67
CA VAL A 33 20.13 -26.89 -2.11
C VAL A 33 18.98 -27.23 -1.15
N ASN A 34 18.91 -28.46 -0.65
CA ASN A 34 17.87 -28.88 0.28
C ASN A 34 17.94 -28.13 1.62
N VAL A 35 19.15 -27.98 2.17
CA VAL A 35 19.36 -27.27 3.44
C VAL A 35 19.10 -25.77 3.25
N LEU A 36 19.52 -25.19 2.12
CA LEU A 36 19.17 -23.81 1.78
C LEU A 36 17.65 -23.60 1.69
N GLY A 37 16.92 -24.55 1.09
CA GLY A 37 15.46 -24.51 1.07
C GLY A 37 14.82 -24.58 2.47
N ALA A 38 15.41 -25.35 3.39
CA ALA A 38 15.02 -25.36 4.79
C ALA A 38 15.31 -24.02 5.48
N CYS A 39 16.50 -23.45 5.28
CA CYS A 39 16.85 -22.11 5.79
C CYS A 39 15.91 -21.03 5.26
N ALA A 40 15.51 -21.12 3.99
CA ALA A 40 14.56 -20.21 3.35
C ALA A 40 13.20 -20.22 4.04
N LYS A 41 12.70 -21.40 4.43
CA LYS A 41 11.47 -21.54 5.22
C LYS A 41 11.63 -21.02 6.65
N ALA A 42 12.76 -21.29 7.28
CA ALA A 42 13.07 -20.86 8.65
C ALA A 42 13.44 -19.36 8.76
N ARG A 43 13.71 -18.69 7.63
CA ARG A 43 14.34 -17.37 7.56
C ARG A 43 15.66 -17.29 8.36
N ASP A 44 16.44 -18.37 8.31
CA ASP A 44 17.72 -18.47 9.00
C ASP A 44 18.85 -17.89 8.14
N LEU A 45 19.11 -16.60 8.33
CA LEU A 45 20.15 -15.86 7.62
C LEU A 45 21.56 -16.29 8.02
N GLU A 46 21.78 -16.70 9.27
CA GLU A 46 23.11 -17.06 9.78
C GLU A 46 23.59 -18.35 9.12
N THR A 47 22.74 -19.38 9.13
CA THR A 47 23.05 -20.65 8.47
C THR A 47 23.16 -20.46 6.95
N ALA A 48 22.32 -19.62 6.34
CA ALA A 48 22.43 -19.31 4.91
C ALA A 48 23.79 -18.70 4.54
N LYS A 49 24.31 -17.75 5.33
CA LYS A 49 25.65 -17.16 5.11
C LYS A 49 26.77 -18.19 5.28
N ARG A 50 26.66 -19.08 6.28
CA ARG A 50 27.60 -20.19 6.47
C ARG A 50 27.64 -21.11 5.25
N LEU A 51 26.47 -21.47 4.73
CA LEU A 51 26.33 -22.33 3.55
C LEU A 51 26.77 -21.65 2.25
N HIS A 52 26.60 -20.33 2.13
CA HIS A 52 27.13 -19.55 1.01
C HIS A 52 28.66 -19.59 0.98
N ASN A 53 29.32 -19.34 2.13
CA ASN A 53 30.78 -19.45 2.23
C ASN A 53 31.27 -20.85 1.87
N TYR A 54 30.59 -21.90 2.35
CA TYR A 54 30.88 -23.27 1.96
C TYR A 54 30.75 -23.48 0.45
N ALA A 55 29.72 -22.91 -0.19
CA ALA A 55 29.52 -22.96 -1.63
C ALA A 55 30.68 -22.29 -2.39
N HIS A 56 31.15 -21.13 -1.90
CA HIS A 56 32.29 -20.41 -2.45
C HIS A 56 33.58 -21.25 -2.38
N GLU A 57 33.91 -21.75 -1.19
CA GLU A 57 35.13 -22.52 -0.93
C GLU A 57 35.21 -23.82 -1.74
N ASN A 58 34.05 -24.42 -2.06
CA ASN A 58 33.96 -25.68 -2.81
C ASN A 58 33.62 -25.49 -4.30
N GLY A 59 33.56 -24.25 -4.80
CA GLY A 59 33.33 -23.95 -6.22
C GLY A 59 31.88 -24.16 -6.70
N PHE A 60 30.92 -24.27 -5.78
CA PHE A 60 29.51 -24.47 -6.10
C PHE A 60 28.77 -23.20 -6.56
N GLU A 61 29.37 -22.01 -6.44
CA GLU A 61 28.75 -20.74 -6.87
C GLU A 61 28.42 -20.68 -8.36
N SER A 62 29.12 -21.47 -9.19
CA SER A 62 28.84 -21.57 -10.62
C SER A 62 27.62 -22.44 -10.94
N HIS A 63 27.13 -23.23 -9.97
CA HIS A 63 25.98 -24.09 -10.14
C HIS A 63 24.69 -23.30 -9.97
N VAL A 64 23.93 -23.16 -11.07
CA VAL A 64 22.66 -22.43 -11.12
C VAL A 64 21.72 -22.82 -9.98
N ALA A 65 21.57 -24.12 -9.67
CA ALA A 65 20.67 -24.57 -8.61
C ALA A 65 21.05 -24.06 -7.21
N VAL A 66 22.35 -23.98 -6.90
CA VAL A 66 22.86 -23.49 -5.62
C VAL A 66 22.67 -21.98 -5.53
N SER A 67 23.05 -21.23 -6.57
CA SER A 67 22.85 -19.78 -6.61
C SER A 67 21.36 -19.42 -6.50
N THR A 68 20.47 -20.15 -7.19
CA THR A 68 19.02 -19.96 -7.11
C THR A 68 18.49 -20.20 -5.68
N ALA A 69 18.96 -21.26 -5.01
CA ALA A 69 18.56 -21.54 -3.63
C ALA A 69 19.09 -20.49 -2.64
N LEU A 70 20.33 -20.00 -2.84
CA LEU A 70 20.90 -18.89 -2.07
C LEU A 70 20.10 -17.60 -2.25
N MET A 71 19.70 -17.27 -3.49
CA MET A 71 18.86 -16.11 -3.77
C MET A 71 17.52 -16.19 -3.03
N ASP A 72 16.84 -17.34 -3.06
CA ASP A 72 15.54 -17.53 -2.39
C ASP A 72 15.62 -17.30 -0.88
N VAL A 73 16.65 -17.87 -0.21
CA VAL A 73 16.83 -17.63 1.23
C VAL A 73 17.21 -16.17 1.52
N TYR A 74 18.05 -15.53 0.71
CA TYR A 74 18.38 -14.12 0.92
C TYR A 74 17.18 -13.20 0.74
N CYS A 75 16.34 -13.42 -0.27
CA CYS A 75 15.09 -12.68 -0.45
C CYS A 75 14.16 -12.85 0.77
N LYS A 76 13.92 -14.09 1.22
CA LYS A 76 13.02 -14.36 2.38
C LYS A 76 13.55 -13.83 3.71
N CYS A 77 14.86 -13.63 3.82
CA CYS A 77 15.52 -13.00 4.96
C CYS A 77 15.62 -11.46 4.85
N GLY A 78 15.02 -10.83 3.83
CA GLY A 78 15.07 -9.38 3.63
C GLY A 78 16.44 -8.86 3.18
N CYS A 79 17.31 -9.72 2.66
CA CYS A 79 18.64 -9.38 2.15
C CYS A 79 18.66 -9.33 0.62
N VAL A 80 17.72 -8.59 0.01
CA VAL A 80 17.52 -8.59 -1.44
C VAL A 80 18.74 -8.08 -2.21
N SER A 81 19.55 -7.18 -1.63
CA SER A 81 20.82 -6.73 -2.22
C SER A 81 21.80 -7.88 -2.47
N LEU A 82 21.98 -8.79 -1.49
CA LEU A 82 22.84 -9.97 -1.65
C LEU A 82 22.30 -10.93 -2.70
N ALA A 83 20.97 -11.10 -2.76
CA ALA A 83 20.33 -11.88 -3.81
C ALA A 83 20.54 -11.26 -5.19
N ARG A 84 20.47 -9.93 -5.31
CA ARG A 84 20.71 -9.18 -6.55
C ARG A 84 22.15 -9.31 -7.04
N ASP A 85 23.13 -9.28 -6.13
CA ASP A 85 24.53 -9.51 -6.46
C ASP A 85 24.76 -10.92 -7.02
N LEU A 86 24.21 -11.94 -6.36
CA LEU A 86 24.25 -13.32 -6.84
C LEU A 86 23.61 -13.43 -8.22
N PHE A 87 22.40 -12.88 -8.38
CA PHE A 87 21.68 -12.87 -9.64
C PHE A 87 22.51 -12.26 -10.77
N ASN A 88 23.07 -11.07 -10.55
CA ASN A 88 23.87 -10.35 -11.55
C ASN A 88 25.08 -11.19 -12.00
N ASN A 89 25.75 -11.85 -11.07
CA ASN A 89 26.92 -12.68 -11.32
C ASN A 89 26.61 -14.06 -11.95
N MET A 90 25.34 -14.48 -12.01
CA MET A 90 25.00 -15.78 -12.63
C MET A 90 25.31 -15.79 -14.13
N PRO A 91 26.08 -16.78 -14.63
CA PRO A 91 26.44 -16.88 -16.05
C PRO A 91 25.24 -17.21 -16.94
N LYS A 92 24.27 -17.95 -16.40
CA LYS A 92 23.00 -18.25 -17.05
C LYS A 92 21.87 -18.09 -16.05
N LYS A 93 20.87 -17.30 -16.40
CA LYS A 93 19.64 -17.08 -15.63
C LYS A 93 18.52 -17.85 -16.30
N ASN A 94 17.79 -18.67 -15.55
CA ASN A 94 16.57 -19.30 -16.04
C ASN A 94 15.34 -18.55 -15.50
N LEU A 95 14.14 -18.94 -15.93
CA LEU A 95 12.88 -18.35 -15.48
C LEU A 95 12.72 -18.32 -13.95
N PHE A 96 13.20 -19.35 -13.24
CA PHE A 96 13.15 -19.40 -11.78
C PHE A 96 14.00 -18.30 -11.13
N CYS A 97 15.21 -18.04 -11.64
CA CYS A 97 16.06 -16.95 -11.15
C CYS A 97 15.36 -15.59 -11.30
N TRP A 98 14.73 -15.34 -12.45
CA TRP A 98 13.97 -14.11 -12.69
C TRP A 98 12.79 -13.98 -11.73
N ASN A 99 12.00 -15.05 -11.57
CA ASN A 99 10.84 -15.06 -10.68
C ASN A 99 11.23 -14.82 -9.21
N ILE A 100 12.32 -15.43 -8.73
CA ILE A 100 12.82 -15.19 -7.37
C ILE A 100 13.21 -13.72 -7.17
N MET A 101 13.93 -13.12 -8.11
CA MET A 101 14.32 -11.71 -7.97
C MET A 101 13.13 -10.76 -8.06
N ILE A 102 12.23 -10.97 -9.04
CA ILE A 102 11.04 -10.14 -9.20
C ILE A 102 10.17 -10.24 -7.94
N ASN A 103 9.92 -11.45 -7.43
CA ASN A 103 9.15 -11.63 -6.21
C ASN A 103 9.88 -11.07 -4.97
N GLY A 104 11.19 -11.24 -4.89
CA GLY A 104 12.01 -10.68 -3.80
C GLY A 104 11.89 -9.17 -3.70
N HIS A 105 11.97 -8.44 -4.82
CA HIS A 105 11.75 -6.99 -4.82
C HIS A 105 10.31 -6.60 -4.48
N VAL A 106 9.30 -7.38 -4.90
CA VAL A 106 7.91 -7.15 -4.50
C VAL A 106 7.71 -7.34 -3.00
N GLU A 107 8.32 -8.35 -2.40
CA GLU A 107 8.26 -8.61 -0.95
C GLU A 107 9.02 -7.56 -0.12
N ASP A 108 10.09 -6.98 -0.67
CA ASP A 108 10.88 -5.90 -0.04
C ASP A 108 10.26 -4.51 -0.19
N GLY A 109 9.24 -4.36 -1.06
CA GLY A 109 8.56 -3.10 -1.33
C GLY A 109 9.14 -2.29 -2.50
N ASP A 110 10.16 -2.82 -3.18
CA ASP A 110 10.83 -2.24 -4.35
C ASP A 110 10.06 -2.55 -5.66
N TYR A 111 8.79 -2.16 -5.71
CA TYR A 111 7.88 -2.50 -6.81
C TYR A 111 8.35 -1.99 -8.19
N GLU A 112 9.05 -0.86 -8.23
CA GLU A 112 9.58 -0.30 -9.48
C GLU A 112 10.74 -1.14 -10.02
N GLU A 113 11.63 -1.63 -9.15
CA GLU A 113 12.73 -2.50 -9.55
C GLU A 113 12.22 -3.85 -10.05
N ALA A 114 11.13 -4.37 -9.47
CA ALA A 114 10.47 -5.57 -9.99
C ALA A 114 9.98 -5.40 -11.45
N LEU A 115 9.42 -4.23 -11.79
CA LEU A 115 9.01 -3.90 -13.16
C LEU A 115 10.21 -3.71 -14.09
N LEU A 116 11.29 -3.08 -13.62
CA LEU A 116 12.52 -2.91 -14.38
C LEU A 116 13.20 -4.26 -14.67
N LEU A 117 13.21 -5.17 -13.70
CA LEU A 117 13.69 -6.54 -13.87
C LEU A 117 12.89 -7.30 -14.92
N PHE A 118 11.57 -7.14 -14.96
CA PHE A 118 10.76 -7.75 -16.03
C PHE A 118 11.12 -7.19 -17.41
N ARG A 119 11.37 -5.88 -17.51
CA ARG A 119 11.84 -5.28 -18.76
C ARG A 119 13.21 -5.83 -19.16
N GLU A 120 14.13 -6.01 -18.21
CA GLU A 120 15.43 -6.64 -18.45
C GLU A 120 15.27 -8.08 -18.95
N MET A 121 14.40 -8.87 -18.29
CA MET A 121 14.04 -10.24 -18.68
C MET A 121 13.58 -10.31 -20.14
N GLN A 122 12.66 -9.42 -20.53
CA GLN A 122 12.16 -9.34 -21.90
C GLN A 122 13.24 -8.96 -22.92
N LEU A 123 14.12 -8.01 -22.58
CA LEU A 123 15.25 -7.62 -23.44
C LEU A 123 16.26 -8.74 -23.65
N LYS A 124 16.35 -9.67 -22.70
CA LYS A 124 17.16 -10.90 -22.81
C LYS A 124 16.46 -12.03 -23.58
N GLY A 125 15.22 -11.82 -24.02
CA GLY A 125 14.43 -12.79 -24.79
C GLY A 125 13.72 -13.84 -23.93
N GLU A 126 13.74 -13.69 -22.61
CA GLU A 126 13.02 -14.55 -21.68
C GLU A 126 11.56 -14.09 -21.54
N LYS A 127 10.63 -15.05 -21.43
CA LYS A 127 9.19 -14.77 -21.30
C LYS A 127 8.74 -15.01 -19.87
N GLY A 128 7.93 -14.08 -19.34
CA GLY A 128 7.30 -14.24 -18.04
C GLY A 128 6.23 -15.33 -18.09
N ASP A 129 6.09 -16.04 -16.97
CA ASP A 129 5.03 -17.03 -16.77
C ASP A 129 3.96 -16.51 -15.80
N LYS A 130 3.05 -17.40 -15.40
CA LYS A 130 2.02 -17.09 -14.41
C LYS A 130 2.58 -16.50 -13.11
N VAL A 131 3.70 -17.05 -12.61
CA VAL A 131 4.32 -16.58 -11.36
C VAL A 131 4.87 -15.17 -11.56
N THR A 132 5.55 -14.93 -12.69
CA THR A 132 6.00 -13.58 -13.06
C THR A 132 4.83 -12.59 -13.07
N MET A 133 3.71 -12.95 -13.70
CA MET A 133 2.55 -12.07 -13.84
C MET A 133 1.88 -11.76 -12.51
N VAL A 134 1.74 -12.76 -11.62
CA VAL A 134 1.19 -12.53 -10.27
C VAL A 134 2.05 -11.52 -9.51
N SER A 135 3.37 -11.70 -9.45
CA SER A 135 4.26 -10.77 -8.74
C SER A 135 4.21 -9.35 -9.32
N LEU A 136 4.19 -9.20 -10.64
CA LEU A 136 4.14 -7.88 -11.28
C LEU A 136 2.77 -7.19 -11.12
N LEU A 137 1.67 -7.94 -11.14
CA LEU A 137 0.35 -7.39 -10.86
C LEU A 137 0.23 -6.92 -9.40
N LEU A 138 0.86 -7.64 -8.46
CA LEU A 138 1.00 -7.18 -7.06
C LEU A 138 1.80 -5.87 -6.99
N ALA A 139 2.91 -5.75 -7.71
CA ALA A 139 3.65 -4.49 -7.82
C ALA A 139 2.73 -3.35 -8.32
N CYS A 140 1.93 -3.59 -9.37
CA CYS A 140 0.97 -2.60 -9.86
C CYS A 140 -0.10 -2.23 -8.82
N ILE A 141 -0.57 -3.16 -8.00
CA ILE A 141 -1.52 -2.90 -6.90
C ILE A 141 -0.94 -1.91 -5.90
N TYR A 142 0.32 -2.08 -5.49
CA TYR A 142 0.94 -1.19 -4.52
C TYR A 142 1.29 0.18 -5.11
N LEU A 143 1.70 0.21 -6.38
CA LEU A 143 1.99 1.44 -7.12
C LEU A 143 0.72 2.19 -7.56
N GLY A 144 -0.44 1.52 -7.57
CA GLY A 144 -1.67 2.02 -8.18
C GLY A 144 -1.56 2.24 -9.69
N ALA A 145 -0.69 1.48 -10.36
CA ALA A 145 -0.34 1.63 -11.77
C ALA A 145 -1.32 0.88 -12.69
N LEU A 146 -2.49 1.48 -12.94
CA LEU A 146 -3.55 0.88 -13.75
C LEU A 146 -3.13 0.63 -15.21
N GLY A 147 -2.33 1.51 -15.81
CA GLY A 147 -1.91 1.39 -17.21
C GLY A 147 -0.96 0.21 -17.40
N LEU A 148 0.05 0.09 -16.54
CA LEU A 148 0.96 -1.06 -16.46
C LEU A 148 0.19 -2.36 -16.19
N GLY A 149 -0.76 -2.34 -15.24
CA GLY A 149 -1.62 -3.49 -14.96
C GLY A 149 -2.43 -3.95 -16.18
N LYS A 150 -3.01 -3.01 -16.96
CA LYS A 150 -3.68 -3.32 -18.23
C LYS A 150 -2.72 -3.92 -19.26
N TRP A 151 -1.50 -3.41 -19.33
CA TRP A 151 -0.49 -3.92 -20.25
C TRP A 151 -0.06 -5.35 -19.87
N LEU A 152 0.11 -5.65 -18.57
CA LEU A 152 0.39 -7.00 -18.09
C LEU A 152 -0.77 -7.96 -18.37
N HIS A 153 -2.03 -7.51 -18.19
CA HIS A 153 -3.18 -8.32 -18.57
C HIS A 153 -3.22 -8.61 -20.09
N ALA A 154 -2.89 -7.62 -20.92
CA ALA A 154 -2.75 -7.84 -22.37
C ALA A 154 -1.58 -8.78 -22.70
N TYR A 155 -0.49 -8.75 -21.93
CA TYR A 155 0.62 -9.70 -22.06
C TYR A 155 0.18 -11.14 -21.76
N VAL A 156 -0.58 -11.36 -20.67
CA VAL A 156 -1.17 -12.67 -20.31
C VAL A 156 -1.96 -13.25 -21.49
N GLN A 157 -2.81 -12.43 -22.12
CA GLN A 157 -3.60 -12.84 -23.27
C GLN A 157 -2.73 -13.14 -24.50
N LYS A 158 -1.80 -12.25 -24.81
CA LYS A 158 -0.92 -12.36 -25.99
C LYS A 158 -0.04 -13.61 -25.94
N GLU A 159 0.50 -13.93 -24.76
CA GLU A 159 1.38 -15.09 -24.56
C GLU A 159 0.60 -16.37 -24.24
N ASN A 160 -0.74 -16.33 -24.27
CA ASN A 160 -1.63 -17.45 -23.94
C ASN A 160 -1.32 -18.08 -22.56
N ILE A 161 -1.05 -17.23 -21.56
CA ILE A 161 -0.86 -17.68 -20.19
C ILE A 161 -2.23 -18.06 -19.62
N GLU A 162 -2.36 -19.30 -19.13
CA GLU A 162 -3.58 -19.80 -18.53
C GLU A 162 -3.96 -19.00 -17.28
N VAL A 163 -5.19 -18.50 -17.23
CA VAL A 163 -5.75 -17.77 -16.10
C VAL A 163 -6.49 -18.75 -15.19
N ASP A 164 -5.79 -19.23 -14.17
CA ASP A 164 -6.38 -20.00 -13.08
C ASP A 164 -6.97 -19.08 -12.00
N VAL A 165 -7.52 -19.67 -10.92
CA VAL A 165 -8.06 -18.92 -9.78
C VAL A 165 -7.05 -17.94 -9.19
N THR A 166 -5.76 -18.31 -9.12
CA THR A 166 -4.72 -17.45 -8.53
C THR A 166 -4.46 -16.22 -9.39
N LEU A 167 -4.16 -16.41 -10.68
CA LEU A 167 -3.92 -15.29 -11.59
C LEU A 167 -5.20 -14.45 -11.78
N GLY A 168 -6.36 -15.10 -11.87
CA GLY A 168 -7.67 -14.48 -11.94
C GLY A 168 -7.97 -13.58 -10.73
N THR A 169 -7.74 -14.08 -9.52
CA THR A 169 -7.92 -13.31 -8.28
C THR A 169 -6.99 -12.10 -8.25
N THR A 170 -5.72 -12.26 -8.63
CA THR A 170 -4.76 -11.15 -8.69
C THR A 170 -5.15 -10.11 -9.74
N LEU A 171 -5.70 -10.52 -10.89
CA LEU A 171 -6.24 -9.59 -11.89
C LEU A 171 -7.44 -8.81 -11.35
N VAL A 172 -8.39 -9.48 -10.69
CA VAL A 172 -9.53 -8.81 -10.03
C VAL A 172 -9.03 -7.79 -9.01
N ASP A 173 -8.09 -8.18 -8.14
CA ASP A 173 -7.52 -7.29 -7.11
C ASP A 173 -6.79 -6.10 -7.73
N MET A 174 -6.00 -6.34 -8.79
CA MET A 174 -5.28 -5.30 -9.52
C MET A 174 -6.22 -4.28 -10.11
N TYR A 175 -7.22 -4.71 -10.87
CA TYR A 175 -8.17 -3.78 -11.46
C TYR A 175 -8.95 -3.02 -10.39
N ALA A 176 -9.39 -3.69 -9.32
CA ALA A 176 -10.20 -3.04 -8.30
C ALA A 176 -9.39 -2.03 -7.48
N LYS A 177 -8.19 -2.41 -7.00
CA LYS A 177 -7.30 -1.52 -6.24
C LYS A 177 -6.60 -0.47 -7.10
N CYS A 178 -6.61 -0.58 -8.42
CA CYS A 178 -6.14 0.47 -9.34
C CYS A 178 -7.29 1.31 -9.95
N GLY A 179 -8.53 1.12 -9.48
CA GLY A 179 -9.67 1.98 -9.79
C GLY A 179 -10.42 1.65 -11.10
N GLY A 180 -10.12 0.50 -11.72
CA GLY A 180 -10.82 -0.05 -12.89
C GLY A 180 -11.89 -1.08 -12.52
N ILE A 181 -12.91 -0.65 -11.77
CA ILE A 181 -13.95 -1.54 -11.20
C ILE A 181 -14.70 -2.34 -12.28
N GLU A 182 -15.00 -1.75 -13.42
CA GLU A 182 -15.73 -2.43 -14.49
C GLU A 182 -14.98 -3.65 -15.02
N SER A 183 -13.66 -3.50 -15.20
CA SER A 183 -12.79 -4.60 -15.61
C SER A 183 -12.64 -5.66 -14.51
N ALA A 184 -12.59 -5.25 -13.24
CA ALA A 184 -12.56 -6.19 -12.12
C ALA A 184 -13.83 -7.05 -12.08
N LEU A 185 -15.00 -6.44 -12.25
CA LEU A 185 -16.29 -7.13 -12.30
C LEU A 185 -16.41 -8.08 -13.50
N GLN A 186 -15.95 -7.63 -14.68
CA GLN A 186 -15.95 -8.47 -15.88
C GLN A 186 -15.11 -9.74 -15.66
N ILE A 187 -13.86 -9.58 -15.22
CA ILE A 187 -12.95 -10.72 -15.00
C ILE A 187 -13.53 -11.63 -13.91
N PHE A 188 -14.05 -11.05 -12.82
CA PHE A 188 -14.71 -11.83 -11.77
C PHE A 188 -15.83 -12.70 -12.35
N GLN A 189 -16.73 -12.14 -13.18
CA GLN A 189 -17.81 -12.89 -13.79
C GLN A 189 -17.32 -14.02 -14.70
N GLU A 190 -16.25 -13.77 -15.47
CA GLU A 190 -15.65 -14.72 -16.41
C GLU A 190 -14.91 -15.88 -15.72
N LEU A 191 -14.49 -15.74 -14.46
CA LEU A 191 -13.77 -16.80 -13.74
C LEU A 191 -14.66 -18.04 -13.51
N PRO A 192 -14.22 -19.25 -13.91
CA PRO A 192 -15.02 -20.48 -13.78
C PRO A 192 -15.18 -20.91 -12.32
N GLU A 193 -14.13 -20.72 -11.52
CA GLU A 193 -14.11 -21.01 -10.10
C GLU A 193 -13.77 -19.73 -9.34
N LYS A 194 -14.39 -19.54 -8.17
CA LYS A 194 -14.21 -18.37 -7.31
C LYS A 194 -14.07 -18.86 -5.88
N ASP A 195 -12.89 -18.68 -5.30
CA ASP A 195 -12.65 -19.03 -3.90
C ASP A 195 -12.87 -17.82 -2.99
N VAL A 196 -12.69 -18.02 -1.68
CA VAL A 196 -12.84 -16.95 -0.67
C VAL A 196 -11.96 -15.75 -1.00
N MET A 197 -10.76 -15.96 -1.58
CA MET A 197 -9.83 -14.90 -1.96
C MET A 197 -10.38 -14.08 -3.13
N THR A 198 -10.96 -14.73 -4.15
CA THR A 198 -11.58 -14.05 -5.29
C THR A 198 -12.72 -13.13 -4.85
N TRP A 199 -13.61 -13.61 -3.98
CA TRP A 199 -14.72 -12.81 -3.43
C TRP A 199 -14.21 -11.66 -2.56
N THR A 200 -13.23 -11.94 -1.70
CA THR A 200 -12.64 -10.95 -0.80
C THR A 200 -11.92 -9.82 -1.56
N ALA A 201 -11.17 -10.16 -2.62
CA ALA A 201 -10.51 -9.18 -3.48
C ALA A 201 -11.53 -8.23 -4.13
N LEU A 202 -12.66 -8.75 -4.62
CA LEU A 202 -13.72 -7.92 -5.19
C LEU A 202 -14.37 -7.03 -4.13
N ILE A 203 -14.81 -7.60 -3.00
CA ILE A 203 -15.51 -6.87 -1.92
C ILE A 203 -14.64 -5.74 -1.37
N THR A 204 -13.37 -6.02 -1.07
CA THR A 204 -12.43 -5.01 -0.56
C THR A 204 -12.15 -3.93 -1.60
N GLY A 205 -11.95 -4.30 -2.86
CA GLY A 205 -11.76 -3.35 -3.95
C GLY A 205 -12.96 -2.43 -4.19
N LEU A 206 -14.19 -2.96 -4.10
CA LEU A 206 -15.43 -2.17 -4.17
C LEU A 206 -15.55 -1.21 -2.99
N ALA A 207 -15.24 -1.66 -1.77
CA ALA A 207 -15.25 -0.84 -0.57
C ALA A 207 -14.29 0.37 -0.70
N MET A 208 -13.11 0.18 -1.31
CA MET A 208 -12.14 1.26 -1.55
C MET A 208 -12.62 2.27 -2.62
N ASN A 209 -13.49 1.86 -3.54
CA ASN A 209 -13.96 2.66 -4.67
C ASN A 209 -15.30 3.38 -4.41
N ARG A 210 -15.77 3.44 -3.16
CA ARG A 210 -17.08 4.00 -2.77
C ARG A 210 -18.27 3.22 -3.33
N GLU A 211 -18.08 1.97 -3.69
CA GLU A 211 -19.15 1.08 -4.12
C GLU A 211 -19.60 0.23 -2.93
N GLY A 212 -19.84 0.86 -1.78
CA GLY A 212 -20.08 0.19 -0.50
C GLY A 212 -21.33 -0.69 -0.52
N GLU A 213 -22.43 -0.20 -1.08
CA GLU A 213 -23.65 -0.98 -1.28
C GLU A 213 -23.42 -2.18 -2.22
N MET A 214 -22.62 -1.99 -3.29
CA MET A 214 -22.28 -3.08 -4.19
C MET A 214 -21.36 -4.10 -3.52
N ALA A 215 -20.43 -3.67 -2.67
CA ALA A 215 -19.61 -4.56 -1.86
C ALA A 215 -20.47 -5.44 -0.94
N LEU A 216 -21.49 -4.86 -0.28
CA LEU A 216 -22.43 -5.60 0.56
C LEU A 216 -23.32 -6.54 -0.26
N LYS A 217 -23.72 -6.14 -1.48
CA LYS A 217 -24.43 -7.02 -2.41
C LYS A 217 -23.59 -8.24 -2.78
N TYR A 218 -22.32 -8.06 -3.14
CA TYR A 218 -21.40 -9.16 -3.46
C TYR A 218 -21.07 -10.01 -2.22
N PHE A 219 -21.02 -9.43 -1.03
CA PHE A 219 -20.92 -10.18 0.22
C PHE A 219 -22.15 -11.07 0.45
N HIS A 220 -23.36 -10.58 0.16
CA HIS A 220 -24.56 -11.40 0.23
C HIS A 220 -24.56 -12.51 -0.84
N GLU A 221 -24.13 -12.19 -2.05
CA GLU A 221 -24.00 -13.16 -3.15
C GLU A 221 -22.98 -14.27 -2.81
N MET A 222 -21.84 -13.93 -2.19
CA MET A 222 -20.87 -14.88 -1.65
C MET A 222 -21.52 -15.88 -0.70
N GLN A 223 -22.38 -15.40 0.21
CA GLN A 223 -23.12 -16.25 1.15
C GLN A 223 -24.12 -17.16 0.46
N ILE A 224 -24.85 -16.65 -0.55
CA ILE A 224 -25.82 -17.44 -1.33
C ILE A 224 -25.10 -18.57 -2.08
N ASN A 225 -23.90 -18.31 -2.60
CA ASN A 225 -23.06 -19.30 -3.26
C ASN A 225 -22.39 -20.30 -2.28
N GLY A 226 -22.71 -20.22 -0.98
CA GLY A 226 -22.17 -21.14 0.03
C GLY A 226 -20.70 -20.91 0.38
N VAL A 227 -20.10 -19.83 -0.11
CA VAL A 227 -18.72 -19.46 0.20
C VAL A 227 -18.71 -18.77 1.57
N LYS A 228 -17.97 -19.33 2.53
CA LYS A 228 -17.90 -18.79 3.88
C LYS A 228 -16.95 -17.59 3.92
N PRO A 229 -17.41 -16.41 4.39
CA PRO A 229 -16.54 -15.29 4.67
C PRO A 229 -15.46 -15.63 5.69
N ASP A 230 -14.28 -15.05 5.51
CA ASP A 230 -13.19 -15.10 6.49
C ASP A 230 -12.96 -13.74 7.17
N ALA A 231 -11.94 -13.66 8.02
CA ALA A 231 -11.56 -12.43 8.70
C ALA A 231 -11.26 -11.29 7.71
N VAL A 232 -10.60 -11.57 6.58
CA VAL A 232 -10.26 -10.52 5.61
C VAL A 232 -11.50 -10.04 4.86
N THR A 233 -12.46 -10.93 4.56
CA THR A 233 -13.75 -10.55 3.98
C THR A 233 -14.48 -9.52 4.87
N PHE A 234 -14.47 -9.74 6.19
CA PHE A 234 -15.14 -8.84 7.13
C PHE A 234 -14.48 -7.47 7.23
N ILE A 235 -13.15 -7.37 7.09
CA ILE A 235 -12.48 -6.06 6.94
C ILE A 235 -13.08 -5.31 5.74
N GLY A 236 -13.21 -5.95 4.57
CA GLY A 236 -13.81 -5.34 3.39
C GLY A 236 -15.25 -4.87 3.61
N VAL A 237 -16.07 -5.68 4.27
CA VAL A 237 -17.47 -5.36 4.63
C VAL A 237 -17.53 -4.15 5.57
N LEU A 238 -16.71 -4.11 6.63
CA LEU A 238 -16.72 -3.02 7.60
C LEU A 238 -16.19 -1.72 6.99
N VAL A 239 -15.18 -1.78 6.12
CA VAL A 239 -14.72 -0.62 5.34
C VAL A 239 -15.83 -0.12 4.40
N ALA A 240 -16.58 -1.02 3.75
CA ALA A 240 -17.72 -0.64 2.91
C ALA A 240 -18.78 0.10 3.73
N CYS A 241 -19.14 -0.42 4.91
CA CYS A 241 -20.06 0.25 5.82
C CYS A 241 -19.53 1.61 6.29
N SER A 242 -18.24 1.70 6.62
CA SER A 242 -17.58 2.96 7.04
C SER A 242 -17.66 4.03 5.96
N HIS A 243 -17.31 3.68 4.72
CA HIS A 243 -17.31 4.61 3.59
C HIS A 243 -18.71 4.98 3.10
N ALA A 244 -19.69 4.10 3.26
CA ALA A 244 -21.09 4.36 2.93
C ALA A 244 -21.89 5.03 4.06
N GLY A 245 -21.32 5.14 5.27
CA GLY A 245 -22.02 5.68 6.45
C GLY A 245 -23.09 4.74 7.02
N LEU A 246 -23.01 3.44 6.73
CA LEU A 246 -23.99 2.42 7.14
C LEU A 246 -23.66 1.88 8.54
N ILE A 247 -23.88 2.72 9.56
CA ILE A 247 -23.42 2.45 10.93
C ILE A 247 -24.08 1.20 11.52
N ASP A 248 -25.41 1.09 11.39
CA ASP A 248 -26.16 -0.03 11.97
C ASP A 248 -25.82 -1.37 11.31
N GLU A 249 -25.60 -1.37 9.99
CA GLU A 249 -25.15 -2.55 9.25
C GLU A 249 -23.73 -2.93 9.65
N GLY A 250 -22.82 -1.97 9.78
CA GLY A 250 -21.45 -2.21 10.25
C GLY A 250 -21.41 -2.87 11.63
N ILE A 251 -22.18 -2.34 12.59
CA ILE A 251 -22.31 -2.93 13.94
C ILE A 251 -22.91 -4.35 13.87
N THR A 252 -23.91 -4.55 13.02
CA THR A 252 -24.55 -5.86 12.83
C THR A 252 -23.57 -6.88 12.27
N HIS A 253 -22.81 -6.51 11.23
CA HIS A 253 -21.80 -7.38 10.62
C HIS A 253 -20.65 -7.70 11.57
N PHE A 254 -20.15 -6.71 12.32
CA PHE A 254 -19.12 -6.91 13.34
C PHE A 254 -19.55 -7.94 14.39
N LYS A 255 -20.77 -7.83 14.92
CA LYS A 255 -21.32 -8.82 15.87
C LYS A 255 -21.55 -10.20 15.22
N SER A 256 -21.90 -10.22 13.94
CA SER A 256 -22.14 -11.47 13.20
C SER A 256 -20.87 -12.31 13.06
N MET A 257 -19.68 -11.70 13.04
CA MET A 257 -18.40 -12.40 12.95
C MET A 257 -18.28 -13.49 14.01
N SER A 258 -18.43 -13.12 15.29
CA SER A 258 -18.29 -14.07 16.39
C SER A 258 -19.54 -14.95 16.55
N SER A 259 -20.73 -14.36 16.43
CA SER A 259 -21.99 -15.07 16.73
C SER A 259 -22.40 -16.09 15.64
N ARG A 260 -22.13 -15.81 14.37
CA ARG A 260 -22.54 -16.65 13.23
C ARG A 260 -21.38 -17.41 12.59
N TYR A 261 -20.21 -16.78 12.50
CA TYR A 261 -19.07 -17.36 11.77
C TYR A 261 -17.97 -17.90 12.69
N GLY A 262 -18.06 -17.67 14.01
CA GLY A 262 -17.03 -18.08 14.97
C GLY A 262 -15.68 -17.37 14.76
N ILE A 263 -15.68 -16.24 14.05
CA ILE A 263 -14.48 -15.45 13.77
C ILE A 263 -14.28 -14.46 14.92
N GLN A 264 -13.10 -14.51 15.54
CA GLN A 264 -12.71 -13.55 16.55
C GLN A 264 -12.24 -12.25 15.88
N PRO A 265 -12.76 -11.07 16.26
CA PRO A 265 -12.32 -9.81 15.69
C PRO A 265 -10.85 -9.55 16.02
N SER A 266 -10.05 -9.31 14.97
CA SER A 266 -8.66 -8.86 15.08
C SER A 266 -8.57 -7.33 15.22
N VAL A 267 -7.36 -6.81 15.45
CA VAL A 267 -7.11 -5.36 15.60
C VAL A 267 -7.58 -4.55 14.39
N GLU A 268 -7.47 -5.10 13.18
CA GLU A 268 -7.91 -4.46 11.94
C GLU A 268 -9.44 -4.28 11.91
N HIS A 269 -10.21 -5.22 12.47
CA HIS A 269 -11.67 -5.11 12.54
C HIS A 269 -12.10 -4.00 13.50
N TYR A 270 -11.45 -3.91 14.66
CA TYR A 270 -11.67 -2.79 15.59
C TYR A 270 -11.28 -1.46 14.95
N GLY A 271 -10.20 -1.43 14.18
CA GLY A 271 -9.79 -0.25 13.41
C GLY A 271 -10.86 0.22 12.43
N CYS A 272 -11.51 -0.71 11.72
CA CYS A 272 -12.62 -0.39 10.82
C CYS A 272 -13.84 0.16 11.58
N MET A 273 -14.15 -0.41 12.75
CA MET A 273 -15.27 0.05 13.59
C MET A 273 -15.00 1.43 14.20
N VAL A 274 -13.78 1.71 14.64
CA VAL A 274 -13.36 3.03 15.13
C VAL A 274 -13.43 4.07 14.01
N ASP A 275 -13.01 3.73 12.79
CA ASP A 275 -13.15 4.62 11.63
C ASP A 275 -14.64 4.89 11.31
N LEU A 276 -15.50 3.85 11.32
CA LEU A 276 -16.95 3.98 11.11
C LEU A 276 -17.62 4.90 12.15
N LEU A 277 -17.42 4.63 13.45
CA LEU A 277 -17.99 5.43 14.54
C LEU A 277 -17.39 6.84 14.58
N GLY A 278 -16.09 6.94 14.33
CA GLY A 278 -15.37 8.20 14.29
C GLY A 278 -15.88 9.14 13.21
N ARG A 279 -16.12 8.64 11.99
CA ARG A 279 -16.73 9.41 10.89
C ARG A 279 -18.13 9.90 11.23
N ALA A 280 -18.92 9.05 11.89
CA ALA A 280 -20.26 9.38 12.34
C ALA A 280 -20.31 10.40 13.50
N GLY A 281 -19.16 10.82 14.04
CA GLY A 281 -19.09 11.72 15.19
C GLY A 281 -19.38 11.05 16.53
N ARG A 282 -19.51 9.71 16.57
CA ARG A 282 -19.77 8.92 17.78
C ARG A 282 -18.46 8.67 18.55
N ILE A 283 -17.72 9.74 18.85
CA ILE A 283 -16.36 9.67 19.43
C ILE A 283 -16.33 8.92 20.77
N ALA A 284 -17.34 9.14 21.64
CA ALA A 284 -17.41 8.47 22.94
C ALA A 284 -17.55 6.95 22.79
N GLU A 285 -18.34 6.49 21.83
CA GLU A 285 -18.51 5.06 21.56
C GLU A 285 -17.27 4.46 20.88
N ALA A 286 -16.60 5.23 20.02
CA ALA A 286 -15.32 4.82 19.44
C ALA A 286 -14.25 4.67 20.52
N GLU A 287 -14.15 5.60 21.48
CA GLU A 287 -13.22 5.49 22.61
C GLU A 287 -13.55 4.31 23.51
N GLU A 288 -14.83 4.07 23.82
CA GLU A 288 -15.23 2.93 24.63
C GLU A 288 -14.92 1.61 23.94
N LEU A 289 -15.17 1.52 22.63
CA LEU A 289 -14.81 0.34 21.84
C LEU A 289 -13.32 0.04 21.90
N VAL A 290 -12.46 1.07 21.88
CA VAL A 290 -10.99 0.90 22.03
C VAL A 290 -10.63 0.35 23.42
N ARG A 291 -11.35 0.75 24.47
CA ARG A 291 -11.12 0.23 25.84
C ARG A 291 -11.58 -1.21 26.01
N GLU A 292 -12.65 -1.60 25.33
CA GLU A 292 -13.21 -2.97 25.38
C GLU A 292 -12.41 -3.98 24.54
N MET A 293 -11.42 -3.53 23.76
CA MET A 293 -10.61 -4.42 22.92
C MET A 293 -9.92 -5.52 23.74
N PRO A 294 -9.99 -6.80 23.30
CA PRO A 294 -9.32 -7.90 23.98
C PRO A 294 -7.80 -7.95 23.71
N MET A 295 -7.30 -7.05 22.86
CA MET A 295 -5.88 -6.86 22.54
C MET A 295 -5.51 -5.37 22.64
N ALA A 296 -4.21 -5.09 22.73
CA ALA A 296 -3.72 -3.72 22.70
C ALA A 296 -4.09 -3.03 21.36
N PRO A 297 -4.57 -1.78 21.38
CA PRO A 297 -4.85 -1.05 20.15
C PRO A 297 -3.55 -0.72 19.43
N ASP A 298 -3.56 -0.83 18.10
CA ASP A 298 -2.39 -0.52 17.28
C ASP A 298 -2.40 0.94 16.78
N ARG A 299 -1.38 1.28 15.99
CA ARG A 299 -1.25 2.59 15.34
C ARG A 299 -2.45 2.96 14.46
N PHE A 300 -3.12 1.98 13.86
CA PHE A 300 -4.22 2.22 12.95
C PHE A 300 -5.50 2.58 13.72
N VAL A 301 -5.81 1.82 14.78
CA VAL A 301 -6.95 2.07 15.67
C VAL A 301 -6.84 3.45 16.33
N LEU A 302 -5.73 3.72 17.01
CA LEU A 302 -5.55 4.99 17.73
C LEU A 302 -5.41 6.18 16.77
N GLY A 303 -4.74 5.99 15.63
CA GLY A 303 -4.64 7.02 14.59
C GLY A 303 -5.99 7.36 13.97
N GLY A 304 -6.87 6.36 13.80
CA GLY A 304 -8.25 6.53 13.38
C GLY A 304 -9.05 7.38 14.38
N LEU A 305 -8.96 7.04 15.67
CA LEU A 305 -9.62 7.78 16.76
C LEU A 305 -9.12 9.23 16.83
N LEU A 306 -7.80 9.44 16.83
CA LEU A 306 -7.19 10.77 16.87
C LEU A 306 -7.64 11.65 15.70
N ARG A 307 -7.75 11.06 14.50
CA ARG A 307 -8.26 11.77 13.32
C ARG A 307 -9.75 12.12 13.45
N ALA A 308 -10.56 11.21 13.98
CA ALA A 308 -11.98 11.49 14.23
C ALA A 308 -12.14 12.64 15.23
N CYS A 309 -11.32 12.68 16.28
CA CYS A 309 -11.29 13.77 17.25
C CYS A 309 -10.92 15.13 16.64
N ARG A 310 -10.01 15.15 15.64
CA ARG A 310 -9.72 16.37 14.86
C ARG A 310 -10.97 16.87 14.13
N ILE A 311 -11.68 15.98 13.44
CA ILE A 311 -12.83 16.33 12.60
C ILE A 311 -13.99 16.84 13.46
N HIS A 312 -14.29 16.15 14.57
CA HIS A 312 -15.46 16.42 15.41
C HIS A 312 -15.16 17.31 16.63
N GLY A 313 -13.92 17.77 16.77
CA GLY A 313 -13.52 18.69 17.81
C GLY A 313 -13.60 18.11 19.23
N ASN A 314 -12.99 16.94 19.47
CA ASN A 314 -12.87 16.37 20.82
C ASN A 314 -11.41 16.34 21.30
N LEU A 315 -10.98 17.41 21.97
CA LEU A 315 -9.59 17.58 22.38
C LEU A 315 -9.15 16.58 23.48
N GLU A 316 -10.05 16.25 24.42
CA GLU A 316 -9.70 15.37 25.54
C GLU A 316 -9.39 13.95 25.08
N VAL A 317 -10.21 13.41 24.18
CA VAL A 317 -9.98 12.08 23.60
C VAL A 317 -8.75 12.10 22.69
N ALA A 318 -8.54 13.20 21.95
CA ALA A 318 -7.35 13.37 21.12
C ALA A 318 -6.04 13.30 21.94
N GLU A 319 -5.96 14.03 23.05
CA GLU A 319 -4.77 14.03 23.92
C GLU A 319 -4.48 12.61 24.46
N ARG A 320 -5.52 11.87 24.88
CA ARG A 320 -5.36 10.47 25.34
C ARG A 320 -4.94 9.50 24.25
N ALA A 321 -5.53 9.60 23.06
CA ALA A 321 -5.19 8.74 21.92
C ALA A 321 -3.76 9.02 21.42
N ALA A 322 -3.36 10.29 21.36
CA ALA A 322 -2.01 10.68 20.99
C ALA A 322 -0.97 10.22 22.02
N GLN A 323 -1.29 10.30 23.32
CA GLN A 323 -0.40 9.77 24.35
C GLN A 323 -0.15 8.27 24.17
N GLN A 324 -1.21 7.46 24.00
CA GLN A 324 -1.06 6.02 23.77
C GLN A 324 -0.26 5.72 22.48
N LEU A 325 -0.46 6.48 21.41
CA LEU A 325 0.33 6.34 20.18
C LEU A 325 1.82 6.58 20.41
N LEU A 326 2.18 7.62 21.16
CA LEU A 326 3.57 7.97 21.46
C LEU A 326 4.21 7.02 22.48
N GLU A 327 3.42 6.32 23.28
CA GLU A 327 3.90 5.22 24.13
C GLU A 327 4.21 3.97 23.30
N LEU A 328 3.44 3.68 22.25
CA LEU A 328 3.69 2.58 21.31
C LEU A 328 4.86 2.86 20.37
N ASP A 329 4.95 4.09 19.87
CA ASP A 329 5.94 4.53 18.89
C ASP A 329 6.36 5.98 19.20
N PRO A 330 7.42 6.17 20.02
CA PRO A 330 7.90 7.49 20.43
C PRO A 330 8.44 8.36 19.29
N GLU A 331 8.71 7.75 18.13
CA GLU A 331 9.26 8.41 16.93
C GLU A 331 8.17 8.65 15.87
N ASN A 332 6.90 8.42 16.20
CA ASN A 332 5.80 8.54 15.26
C ASN A 332 5.55 9.98 14.79
N GLU A 333 6.17 10.36 13.68
CA GLU A 333 6.07 11.69 13.05
C GLU A 333 4.62 12.14 12.87
N GLY A 334 3.76 11.25 12.35
CA GLY A 334 2.36 11.55 12.04
C GLY A 334 1.52 11.90 13.27
N THR A 335 1.84 11.32 14.43
CA THR A 335 1.12 11.58 15.69
C THR A 335 1.43 12.97 16.22
N TYR A 336 2.71 13.36 16.24
CA TYR A 336 3.12 14.71 16.63
C TYR A 336 2.51 15.78 15.73
N MET A 337 2.57 15.56 14.41
CA MET A 337 1.98 16.46 13.43
C MET A 337 0.48 16.64 13.65
N LEU A 338 -0.26 15.52 13.78
CA LEU A 338 -1.70 15.56 13.97
C LEU A 338 -2.11 16.23 15.30
N LEU A 339 -1.36 15.97 16.38
CA LEU A 339 -1.60 16.60 17.68
C LEU A 339 -1.33 18.12 17.65
N SER A 340 -0.24 18.55 16.99
CA SER A 340 0.07 19.96 16.77
C SER A 340 -1.05 20.68 16.01
N ILE A 341 -1.57 20.06 14.93
CA ILE A 341 -2.70 20.59 14.15
C ILE A 341 -3.96 20.67 15.01
N ILE A 342 -4.26 19.64 15.80
CA ILE A 342 -5.40 19.64 16.71
C ILE A 342 -5.28 20.82 17.69
N TYR A 343 -4.14 21.01 18.35
CA TYR A 343 -3.94 22.15 19.25
C TYR A 343 -4.16 23.51 18.56
N SER A 344 -3.64 23.69 17.35
CA SER A 344 -3.86 24.90 16.55
C SER A 344 -5.33 25.13 16.23
N SER A 345 -6.08 24.09 15.86
CA SER A 345 -7.54 24.19 15.59
C SER A 345 -8.34 24.66 16.81
N PHE A 346 -7.87 24.33 18.03
CA PHE A 346 -8.44 24.78 19.30
C PHE A 346 -7.83 26.09 19.83
N LYS A 347 -7.00 26.79 19.02
CA LYS A 347 -6.30 28.01 19.39
C LYS A 347 -5.37 27.86 20.61
N LYS A 348 -4.92 26.63 20.92
CA LYS A 348 -3.92 26.32 21.95
C LYS A 348 -2.49 26.45 21.39
N TRP A 349 -2.14 27.64 20.91
CA TRP A 349 -0.88 27.91 20.20
C TRP A 349 0.39 27.55 20.99
N LYS A 350 0.36 27.72 22.32
CA LYS A 350 1.49 27.37 23.20
C LYS A 350 1.79 25.86 23.18
N GLU A 351 0.75 25.04 23.25
CA GLU A 351 0.90 23.58 23.21
C GLU A 351 1.30 23.11 21.81
N ALA A 352 0.73 23.71 20.75
CA ALA A 352 1.15 23.43 19.38
C ALA A 352 2.65 23.69 19.16
N LYS A 353 3.15 24.83 19.64
CA LYS A 353 4.58 25.18 19.58
C LYS A 353 5.45 24.23 20.39
N ARG A 354 4.99 23.85 21.59
CA ARG A 354 5.70 22.88 22.45
C ARG A 354 5.85 21.51 21.78
N ILE A 355 4.81 21.04 21.09
CA ILE A 355 4.87 19.78 20.33
C ILE A 355 5.92 19.86 19.21
N ARG A 356 6.03 20.99 18.51
CA ARG A 356 7.02 21.20 17.46
C ARG A 356 8.46 21.22 17.99
N GLN A 357 8.68 21.95 19.09
CA GLN A 357 9.98 21.94 19.78
C GLN A 357 10.37 20.52 20.21
N LEU A 358 9.41 19.71 20.67
CA LEU A 358 9.67 18.32 21.03
C LEU A 358 10.04 17.45 19.82
N MET A 359 9.50 17.73 18.63
CA MET A 359 9.92 17.06 17.39
C MET A 359 11.36 17.41 17.03
N GLU A 360 11.73 18.70 17.11
CA GLU A 360 13.10 19.17 16.87
C GLU A 360 14.11 18.56 17.85
N GLU A 361 13.78 18.57 19.15
CA GLU A 361 14.61 17.97 20.21
C GLU A 361 14.85 16.47 20.01
N ARG A 362 13.92 15.78 19.34
CA ARG A 362 13.99 14.35 19.04
C ARG A 362 14.48 14.02 17.63
N ASN A 363 14.87 15.02 16.84
CA ASN A 363 15.24 14.88 15.41
C ASN A 363 14.14 14.19 14.57
N ILE A 364 12.88 14.42 14.91
CA ILE A 364 11.72 13.87 14.19
C ILE A 364 11.37 14.82 13.04
N SER A 365 11.55 14.35 11.81
CA SER A 365 11.19 15.09 10.60
C SER A 365 9.69 15.01 10.28
N GLU A 366 9.21 15.93 9.43
CA GLU A 366 7.88 15.76 8.85
C GLU A 366 7.84 14.51 7.95
N PRO A 367 6.72 13.76 7.95
CA PRO A 367 6.61 12.56 7.13
C PRO A 367 6.76 12.90 5.65
N ILE A 368 7.57 12.11 4.94
CA ILE A 368 7.80 12.29 3.51
C ILE A 368 6.49 12.08 2.76
N ASP A 369 5.92 13.19 2.31
CA ASP A 369 4.73 13.19 1.48
C ASP A 369 5.10 12.93 0.02
N CYS A 370 4.54 11.86 -0.54
CA CYS A 370 4.82 11.40 -1.89
C CYS A 370 3.52 11.16 -2.67
N SER A 371 3.48 11.76 -3.86
CA SER A 371 2.42 11.55 -4.85
C SER A 371 3.01 11.04 -6.14
N ARG A 372 2.37 10.03 -6.73
CA ARG A 372 2.79 9.38 -7.96
C ARG A 372 1.73 9.52 -9.04
N ILE A 373 2.18 9.66 -10.29
CA ILE A 373 1.34 9.66 -11.48
C ILE A 373 1.96 8.76 -12.54
N GLU A 374 1.13 7.91 -13.13
CA GLU A 374 1.54 7.03 -14.23
C GLU A 374 1.22 7.70 -15.57
N ILE A 375 2.24 7.94 -16.40
CA ILE A 375 2.08 8.51 -17.74
C ILE A 375 2.91 7.71 -18.74
N ASN A 376 2.27 7.24 -19.81
CA ASN A 376 2.91 6.49 -20.89
C ASN A 376 3.73 5.27 -20.41
N GLY A 377 3.29 4.62 -19.33
CA GLY A 377 3.96 3.46 -18.73
C GLY A 377 5.16 3.80 -17.84
N PHE A 378 5.38 5.08 -17.54
CA PHE A 378 6.38 5.53 -16.58
C PHE A 378 5.70 6.09 -15.33
N LEU A 379 6.25 5.76 -14.17
CA LEU A 379 5.85 6.33 -12.90
C LEU A 379 6.69 7.58 -12.64
N HIS A 380 6.01 8.67 -12.33
CA HIS A 380 6.62 9.93 -11.94
C HIS A 380 6.27 10.18 -10.48
N GLU A 381 7.29 10.25 -9.64
CA GLU A 381 7.18 10.54 -8.22
C GLU A 381 7.42 12.02 -7.96
N PHE A 382 6.62 12.59 -7.06
CA PHE A 382 6.72 13.96 -6.59
C PHE A 382 6.72 13.99 -5.08
N VAL A 383 7.65 14.74 -4.51
CA VAL A 383 7.72 15.06 -3.08
C VAL A 383 7.48 16.56 -2.85
N LYS A 384 7.20 16.96 -1.61
CA LYS A 384 7.11 18.39 -1.27
C LYS A 384 8.41 19.10 -1.66
N ASN A 385 8.30 20.24 -2.35
CA ASN A 385 9.44 21.00 -2.89
C ASN A 385 10.35 20.23 -3.86
N ASP A 386 9.79 19.26 -4.59
CA ASP A 386 10.57 18.48 -5.55
C ASP A 386 11.19 19.37 -6.64
N SER A 387 12.48 19.14 -6.88
CA SER A 387 13.27 19.74 -7.96
C SER A 387 14.01 18.70 -8.82
N CYS A 388 13.81 17.40 -8.54
CA CYS A 388 14.50 16.30 -9.20
C CYS A 388 13.85 15.95 -10.55
N HIS A 389 12.59 16.31 -10.78
CA HIS A 389 11.91 15.99 -12.03
C HIS A 389 12.55 16.73 -13.23
N PRO A 390 12.78 16.06 -14.39
CA PRO A 390 13.39 16.69 -15.56
C PRO A 390 12.63 17.91 -16.10
N GLU A 391 11.31 17.94 -15.89
CA GLU A 391 10.42 19.03 -16.32
C GLU A 391 9.99 19.97 -15.20
N THR A 392 10.73 20.00 -14.08
CA THR A 392 10.41 20.82 -12.89
C THR A 392 9.98 22.24 -13.24
N THR A 393 10.74 22.98 -14.06
CA THR A 393 10.40 24.37 -14.41
C THR A 393 9.01 24.51 -15.03
N LYS A 394 8.61 23.60 -15.92
CA LYS A 394 7.28 23.64 -16.56
C LYS A 394 6.17 23.27 -15.59
N ILE A 395 6.43 22.33 -14.68
CA ILE A 395 5.47 21.88 -13.67
C ILE A 395 5.14 23.04 -12.73
N TYR A 396 6.15 23.76 -12.24
CA TYR A 396 5.94 24.93 -11.38
C TYR A 396 5.21 26.06 -12.12
N GLN A 397 5.54 26.32 -13.39
CA GLN A 397 4.79 27.29 -14.21
C GLN A 397 3.31 26.90 -14.35
N MET A 398 3.01 25.63 -14.61
CA MET A 398 1.63 25.15 -14.69
C MET A 398 0.93 25.26 -13.33
N LEU A 399 1.63 24.98 -12.23
CA LEU A 399 1.10 25.10 -10.89
C LEU A 399 0.75 26.55 -10.54
N ASP A 400 1.61 27.50 -10.92
CA ASP A 400 1.34 28.94 -10.76
C ASP A 400 0.10 29.36 -11.56
N ASP A 401 0.00 28.93 -12.82
CA ASP A 401 -1.17 29.17 -13.67
C ASP A 401 -2.45 28.57 -13.06
N MET A 402 -2.36 27.36 -12.49
CA MET A 402 -3.45 26.72 -11.77
C MET A 402 -3.86 27.57 -10.58
N ASN A 403 -2.91 27.96 -9.72
CA ASN A 403 -3.17 28.77 -8.52
C ASN A 403 -3.86 30.10 -8.86
N ILE A 404 -3.45 30.78 -9.93
CA ILE A 404 -4.10 32.01 -10.39
C ILE A 404 -5.57 31.75 -10.77
N LYS A 405 -5.86 30.67 -11.51
CA LYS A 405 -7.24 30.34 -11.89
C LYS A 405 -8.07 29.86 -10.71
N LEU A 406 -7.47 29.13 -9.77
CA LEU A 406 -8.13 28.68 -8.55
C LEU A 406 -8.54 29.87 -7.67
N LYS A 407 -7.64 30.84 -7.45
CA LYS A 407 -7.96 32.08 -6.72
C LYS A 407 -9.13 32.83 -7.37
N LYS A 408 -9.17 32.91 -8.70
CA LYS A 408 -10.32 33.49 -9.45
C LYS A 408 -11.62 32.69 -9.30
N ALA A 409 -11.53 31.38 -9.08
CA ALA A 409 -12.66 30.50 -8.83
C ALA A 409 -13.11 30.48 -7.36
N GLY A 410 -12.52 31.32 -6.50
CA GLY A 410 -12.87 31.43 -5.08
C GLY A 410 -12.11 30.49 -4.16
N TYR A 411 -11.02 29.89 -4.62
CA TYR A 411 -10.13 29.10 -3.75
C TYR A 411 -9.42 30.00 -2.74
N ALA A 412 -9.51 29.64 -1.46
CA ALA A 412 -8.77 30.25 -0.37
C ALA A 412 -8.05 29.14 0.41
N PRO A 413 -6.71 29.18 0.55
CA PRO A 413 -5.96 28.18 1.31
C PRO A 413 -6.41 28.13 2.77
N GLU A 414 -6.52 26.92 3.32
CA GLU A 414 -6.98 26.73 4.70
C GLU A 414 -5.86 27.05 5.70
N LYS A 415 -5.91 28.24 6.31
CA LYS A 415 -4.85 28.78 7.20
C LYS A 415 -4.62 27.98 8.48
N SER A 416 -5.51 27.05 8.86
CA SER A 416 -5.30 26.15 10.00
C SER A 416 -4.39 24.96 9.70
N GLU A 417 -4.13 24.66 8.42
CA GLU A 417 -3.16 23.65 7.99
C GLU A 417 -1.75 24.24 7.78
N VAL A 418 -1.62 25.57 7.86
CA VAL A 418 -0.37 26.32 7.74
C VAL A 418 0.42 26.27 9.04
N LEU A 419 1.72 25.97 8.91
CA LEU A 419 2.72 26.10 9.95
C LEU A 419 2.90 27.57 10.34
N LEU A 420 2.50 27.95 11.54
CA LEU A 420 2.90 29.25 12.10
C LEU A 420 4.34 29.15 12.60
N ASP A 421 5.29 29.21 11.67
CA ASP A 421 6.63 29.66 12.00
C ASP A 421 6.77 31.13 11.66
N THR A 422 7.13 31.88 12.69
CA THR A 422 7.47 33.31 12.72
C THR A 422 6.35 34.33 12.64
N ASP A 423 6.52 35.39 13.42
CA ASP A 423 5.68 36.60 13.50
C ASP A 423 5.74 37.45 12.20
N GLU A 424 6.01 36.84 11.04
CA GLU A 424 6.08 37.51 9.74
C GLU A 424 4.85 37.18 8.88
N GLU A 425 3.99 38.20 8.78
CA GLU A 425 2.94 38.45 7.78
C GLU A 425 2.73 37.39 6.67
N GLY A 426 1.67 36.57 6.83
CA GLY A 426 0.62 36.28 5.83
C GLY A 426 0.93 35.63 4.47
N ASP A 427 2.09 35.86 3.85
CA ASP A 427 2.39 35.56 2.44
C ASP A 427 3.24 34.29 2.26
N ASN A 428 4.19 34.01 3.17
CA ASN A 428 5.01 32.78 3.14
C ASN A 428 4.16 31.50 3.32
N ASN A 429 3.09 31.64 4.09
CA ASN A 429 2.16 30.58 4.47
C ASN A 429 1.28 30.06 3.32
N GLU A 430 0.91 30.93 2.37
CA GLU A 430 0.20 30.51 1.15
C GLU A 430 1.13 29.77 0.17
N THR A 431 2.43 30.06 0.23
CA THR A 431 3.45 29.49 -0.66
C THR A 431 3.76 28.04 -0.29
N GLU A 432 3.81 27.69 1.01
CA GLU A 432 4.03 26.31 1.46
C GLU A 432 2.88 25.35 1.14
N LEU A 433 1.62 25.79 1.30
CA LEU A 433 0.44 25.01 0.92
C LEU A 433 0.34 24.83 -0.59
N GLY A 434 0.90 25.76 -1.37
CA GLY A 434 0.96 25.68 -2.83
C GLY A 434 1.78 24.49 -3.34
N LEU A 435 2.72 23.97 -2.54
CA LEU A 435 3.79 23.06 -2.96
C LEU A 435 3.62 21.61 -2.50
N HIS A 436 2.39 21.22 -2.13
CA HIS A 436 2.08 19.84 -1.80
C HIS A 436 2.33 18.89 -2.98
N SER A 437 2.79 17.68 -2.67
CA SER A 437 3.15 16.67 -3.67
C SER A 437 2.00 16.37 -4.65
N GLU A 438 0.75 16.39 -4.19
CA GLU A 438 -0.41 16.16 -5.05
C GLU A 438 -0.60 17.27 -6.08
N LYS A 439 -0.34 18.52 -5.70
CA LYS A 439 -0.52 19.67 -6.60
C LYS A 439 0.52 19.64 -7.70
N LEU A 440 1.75 19.23 -7.39
CA LEU A 440 2.80 18.98 -8.39
C LEU A 440 2.43 17.85 -9.35
N ALA A 441 1.97 16.70 -8.81
CA ALA A 441 1.52 15.58 -9.63
C ALA A 441 0.33 15.96 -10.54
N ILE A 442 -0.62 16.74 -10.03
CA ILE A 442 -1.76 17.23 -10.81
C ILE A 442 -1.33 18.27 -11.85
N ALA A 443 -0.38 19.15 -11.54
CA ALA A 443 0.15 20.11 -12.50
C ALA A 443 0.87 19.40 -13.66
N PHE A 444 1.58 18.31 -13.38
CA PHE A 444 2.21 17.48 -14.42
C PHE A 444 1.18 16.79 -15.34
N GLY A 445 0.02 16.40 -14.80
CA GLY A 445 -1.05 15.71 -15.55
C GLY A 445 -1.42 16.37 -16.89
N PRO A 446 -1.90 17.62 -16.93
CA PRO A 446 -2.28 18.30 -18.18
C PRO A 446 -1.12 18.59 -19.13
N LEU A 447 0.12 18.69 -18.63
CA LEU A 447 1.31 18.90 -19.47
C LEU A 447 1.61 17.65 -20.31
N SER A 448 1.32 16.48 -19.75
CA SER A 448 1.79 15.20 -20.29
C SER A 448 0.65 14.30 -20.80
N THR A 449 -0.60 14.77 -20.76
CA THR A 449 -1.78 14.01 -21.22
C THR A 449 -2.70 14.83 -22.11
N THR A 450 -3.38 14.17 -23.05
CA THR A 450 -4.33 14.82 -23.97
C THR A 450 -5.54 15.39 -23.23
N PRO A 451 -6.12 16.52 -23.69
CA PRO A 451 -7.33 17.10 -23.12
C PRO A 451 -8.45 16.07 -22.98
N GLY A 452 -9.12 16.06 -21.82
CA GLY A 452 -10.19 15.13 -21.49
C GLY A 452 -9.72 13.79 -20.89
N THR A 453 -8.43 13.46 -20.95
CA THR A 453 -7.90 12.27 -20.26
C THR A 453 -7.94 12.47 -18.74
N PRO A 454 -8.54 11.53 -17.97
CA PRO A 454 -8.55 11.60 -16.52
C PRO A 454 -7.14 11.58 -15.93
N ILE A 455 -6.88 12.47 -14.97
CA ILE A 455 -5.61 12.53 -14.23
C ILE A 455 -5.71 11.55 -13.06
N ARG A 456 -4.76 10.61 -12.97
CA ARG A 456 -4.74 9.59 -11.91
C ARG A 456 -3.55 9.83 -11.00
N VAL A 457 -3.78 10.04 -9.72
CA VAL A 457 -2.72 10.28 -8.73
C VAL A 457 -2.85 9.26 -7.61
N VAL A 458 -1.72 8.75 -7.14
CA VAL A 458 -1.64 7.83 -5.99
C VAL A 458 -0.80 8.52 -4.92
N LYS A 459 -1.33 8.66 -3.71
CA LYS A 459 -0.66 9.29 -2.58
C LYS A 459 -0.35 8.26 -1.51
N ASN A 460 0.87 8.31 -0.99
CA ASN A 460 1.32 7.42 0.10
C ASN A 460 0.72 7.79 1.46
N LEU A 461 0.05 8.93 1.59
CA LEU A 461 -0.61 9.44 2.79
C LEU A 461 -2.08 9.78 2.50
N ARG A 462 -2.86 10.10 3.54
CA ARG A 462 -4.22 10.62 3.36
C ARG A 462 -4.17 12.04 2.79
N VAL A 463 -5.02 12.33 1.82
CA VAL A 463 -5.14 13.68 1.25
C VAL A 463 -5.54 14.70 2.33
N CYS A 464 -4.94 15.89 2.35
CA CYS A 464 -5.32 16.95 3.28
C CYS A 464 -6.55 17.72 2.81
N THR A 465 -7.13 18.53 3.68
CA THR A 465 -8.40 19.24 3.42
C THR A 465 -8.21 20.29 2.32
N ASP A 466 -7.06 20.97 2.34
CA ASP A 466 -6.68 21.94 1.33
C ASP A 466 -6.50 21.32 -0.06
N CYS A 467 -5.70 20.25 -0.19
CA CYS A 467 -5.51 19.54 -1.46
C CYS A 467 -6.82 18.98 -2.00
N HIS A 468 -7.68 18.42 -1.13
CA HIS A 468 -8.99 17.91 -1.53
C HIS A 468 -9.90 19.03 -2.10
N THR A 469 -9.90 20.20 -1.46
CA THR A 469 -10.64 21.38 -1.95
C THR A 469 -10.08 21.93 -3.26
N ALA A 470 -8.75 22.01 -3.36
CA ALA A 470 -8.07 22.40 -4.58
C ALA A 470 -8.45 21.46 -5.74
N MET A 471 -8.39 20.13 -5.55
CA MET A 471 -8.73 19.13 -6.57
C MET A 471 -10.16 19.25 -7.08
N LYS A 472 -11.15 19.50 -6.20
CA LYS A 472 -12.52 19.81 -6.63
C LYS A 472 -12.51 20.97 -7.62
N LEU A 473 -11.92 22.09 -7.25
CA LEU A 473 -11.91 23.29 -8.08
C LEU A 473 -11.10 23.09 -9.38
N ILE A 474 -9.96 22.39 -9.32
CA ILE A 474 -9.17 22.04 -10.51
C ILE A 474 -10.03 21.22 -11.48
N SER A 475 -10.76 20.21 -11.00
CA SER A 475 -11.61 19.37 -11.85
C SER A 475 -12.64 20.19 -12.65
N LYS A 476 -13.19 21.25 -12.01
CA LYS A 476 -14.15 22.17 -12.63
C LYS A 476 -13.48 23.15 -13.61
N VAL A 477 -12.40 23.79 -13.17
CA VAL A 477 -11.71 24.85 -13.95
C VAL A 477 -11.04 24.29 -15.20
N TYR A 478 -10.45 23.11 -15.09
CA TYR A 478 -9.75 22.45 -16.20
C TYR A 478 -10.61 21.45 -16.97
N ASN A 479 -11.88 21.28 -16.56
CA ASN A 479 -12.83 20.32 -17.15
C ASN A 479 -12.20 18.93 -17.32
N ARG A 480 -11.61 18.42 -16.22
CA ARG A 480 -10.92 17.13 -16.19
C ARG A 480 -11.32 16.35 -14.95
N GLU A 481 -11.61 15.07 -15.15
CA GLU A 481 -11.75 14.14 -14.03
C GLU A 481 -10.39 13.91 -13.37
N ILE A 482 -10.34 13.95 -12.05
CA ILE A 482 -9.17 13.60 -11.25
C ILE A 482 -9.55 12.40 -10.39
N VAL A 483 -8.77 11.33 -10.48
CA VAL A 483 -8.92 10.14 -9.64
C VAL A 483 -7.71 10.08 -8.72
N LEU A 484 -7.92 10.35 -7.43
CA LEU A 484 -6.87 10.25 -6.41
C LEU A 484 -7.09 9.00 -5.57
N ARG A 485 -6.10 8.12 -5.52
CA ARG A 485 -6.03 7.04 -4.53
C ARG A 485 -5.17 7.50 -3.35
N ASP A 486 -5.76 7.59 -2.16
CA ASP A 486 -4.99 7.67 -0.92
C ASP A 486 -4.73 6.26 -0.36
N ARG A 487 -4.12 6.14 0.83
CA ARG A 487 -3.85 4.82 1.46
C ARG A 487 -5.05 3.88 1.49
N ASN A 488 -6.25 4.41 1.70
CA ASN A 488 -7.42 3.61 2.05
C ASN A 488 -8.56 3.71 1.04
N ARG A 489 -8.54 4.66 0.09
CA ARG A 489 -9.67 4.87 -0.82
C ARG A 489 -9.37 5.66 -2.10
N PHE A 490 -10.35 5.64 -2.99
CA PHE A 490 -10.41 6.48 -4.19
C PHE A 490 -11.34 7.68 -4.04
N HIS A 491 -10.79 8.88 -4.24
CA HIS A 491 -11.52 10.12 -4.42
C HIS A 491 -11.64 10.40 -5.92
N ARG A 492 -12.87 10.55 -6.43
CA ARG A 492 -13.11 10.95 -7.82
C ARG A 492 -13.63 12.37 -7.84
N PHE A 493 -12.87 13.29 -8.41
CA PHE A 493 -13.23 14.69 -8.55
C PHE A 493 -13.71 14.97 -9.96
N LYS A 494 -14.92 15.49 -10.07
CA LYS A 494 -15.54 15.85 -11.35
C LYS A 494 -16.46 17.05 -11.15
N ASP A 495 -16.35 18.02 -12.07
CA ASP A 495 -17.20 19.21 -12.13
C ASP A 495 -17.31 20.01 -10.81
N GLY A 496 -16.26 19.99 -9.97
CA GLY A 496 -16.26 20.70 -8.68
C GLY A 496 -16.75 19.88 -7.49
N SER A 497 -17.11 18.62 -7.71
CA SER A 497 -17.58 17.70 -6.68
C SER A 497 -16.57 16.58 -6.44
N CYS A 498 -16.56 16.01 -5.23
CA CYS A 498 -15.85 14.78 -4.92
C CYS A 498 -16.88 13.67 -4.73
N SER A 499 -16.54 12.44 -5.13
CA SER A 499 -17.36 11.25 -4.93
C SER A 499 -17.89 11.15 -3.50
N TYR A 500 -17.15 11.53 -2.47
CA TYR A 500 -17.58 11.39 -1.07
C TYR A 500 -18.55 12.47 -0.54
N ASN A 501 -18.93 13.50 -1.30
CA ASN A 501 -19.84 14.57 -0.81
C ASN A 501 -19.46 15.12 0.59
N ASP A 502 -18.17 15.38 0.82
CA ASP A 502 -17.59 15.84 2.09
C ASP A 502 -17.61 14.85 3.27
N PHE A 503 -18.11 13.63 3.06
CA PHE A 503 -18.01 12.53 4.02
C PHE A 503 -16.73 11.70 3.78
N TRP A 504 -15.56 12.26 4.07
CA TRP A 504 -14.27 11.59 3.82
C TRP A 504 -13.27 11.59 4.96
#